data_AF-A0A9C9BYF1-F1
#
_entry.id   AF-A0A9C9BYF1-F1
#
_cell.length_a   1.000
_cell.length_b   1.000
_cell.length_c   1.000
_cell.angle_alpha   90.00
_cell.angle_beta   90.00
_cell.angle_gamma   90.00
#
_symmetry.space_group_name_H-M   'P 1'
#
loop_
_entity.id
_entity.type
_entity.pdbx_description
1 polymer ?
#
loop_
_entity_poly.entity_id
_entity_poly.type
_entity_poly.pdbx_seq_one_letter_code
_entity_poly.pdbx_strand_id
1 'polypeptide(L)'
;MTLAPIQRIRFFRKTLLIILTLFATTASAHNKVVVIPMSGNDLKPLKNVVTVAKANGDYSDPVAALNSITNASAVNPYLIVIAPGVYTVTSALVMKPWVDIAGSGQDVTFIKGAVSSNSRDATSAVVSGMNAAELSDLTVENTGGSTYSIAIFNSYTSPRLMRVTVTAAGGASNYGIYNYLSSSPTMTQVTAAAGGGINNYAIYNASFSSPMMTQVTATASGGGSNYGVFNLNHSSPRIMMVTADANGGTGNNYGVYNWDTTAAPFIENSFLKGTTAGIFIGSDGTRIVNTRIDGGVSDFGGTQCLGAYDQDLNIVNC
;
A
#
# COMPACT_ATOMS: atom_id res chain seq x y z
N MET A 1 -35.66 -42.78 -95.97
CA MET A 1 -34.24 -42.47 -96.24
C MET A 1 -34.08 -40.99 -95.93
N THR A 2 -33.37 -40.50 -94.91
CA THR A 2 -32.12 -40.93 -94.26
C THR A 2 -31.91 -40.15 -92.95
N LEU A 3 -31.49 -40.88 -91.89
CA LEU A 3 -30.55 -40.54 -90.80
C LEU A 3 -30.48 -39.13 -90.16
N ALA A 4 -30.56 -39.09 -88.81
CA ALA A 4 -30.02 -38.02 -87.96
C ALA A 4 -28.47 -38.06 -87.91
N PRO A 5 -27.77 -36.96 -87.53
CA PRO A 5 -27.28 -36.85 -86.14
C PRO A 5 -27.03 -35.43 -85.52
N ILE A 6 -27.23 -35.34 -84.20
CA ILE A 6 -26.38 -34.83 -83.08
C ILE A 6 -25.77 -33.39 -83.06
N GLN A 7 -26.23 -32.65 -82.04
CA GLN A 7 -25.64 -31.64 -81.11
C GLN A 7 -24.64 -30.54 -81.54
N ARG A 8 -24.90 -29.31 -81.03
CA ARG A 8 -23.92 -28.53 -80.25
C ARG A 8 -24.60 -27.54 -79.29
N ILE A 9 -24.26 -27.70 -78.02
CA ILE A 9 -24.67 -26.89 -76.86
C ILE A 9 -23.99 -25.51 -76.93
N ARG A 10 -24.74 -24.42 -76.75
CA ARG A 10 -24.19 -23.08 -76.46
C ARG A 10 -24.80 -22.57 -75.15
N PHE A 11 -23.96 -22.56 -74.10
CA PHE A 11 -24.24 -21.96 -72.80
C PHE A 11 -24.33 -20.43 -72.94
N PHE A 12 -25.49 -19.85 -72.65
CA PHE A 12 -25.65 -18.42 -72.35
C PHE A 12 -25.26 -18.20 -70.89
N ARG A 13 -24.10 -17.56 -70.63
CA ARG A 13 -23.75 -17.05 -69.29
C ARG A 13 -24.62 -15.83 -68.99
N LYS A 14 -25.65 -16.02 -68.16
CA LYS A 14 -26.32 -14.93 -67.42
C LYS A 14 -25.41 -14.52 -66.26
N THR A 15 -24.91 -13.30 -66.28
CA THR A 15 -24.20 -12.68 -65.17
C THR A 15 -25.22 -12.37 -64.07
N LEU A 16 -25.27 -13.21 -63.03
CA LEU A 16 -26.03 -12.96 -61.80
C LEU A 16 -25.15 -12.13 -60.86
N LEU A 17 -25.51 -10.86 -60.66
CA LEU A 17 -24.87 -9.95 -59.73
C LEU A 17 -25.29 -10.34 -58.30
N ILE A 18 -24.42 -11.03 -57.57
CA ILE A 18 -24.62 -11.35 -56.14
C ILE A 18 -24.14 -10.15 -55.34
N ILE A 19 -25.07 -9.39 -54.76
CA ILE A 19 -24.77 -8.37 -53.76
C ILE A 19 -24.43 -9.11 -52.46
N LEU A 20 -23.14 -9.24 -52.18
CA LEU A 20 -22.62 -9.74 -50.91
C LEU A 20 -22.80 -8.62 -49.86
N THR A 21 -23.90 -8.63 -49.12
CA THR A 21 -24.01 -7.81 -47.90
C THR A 21 -23.03 -8.34 -46.88
N LEU A 22 -21.90 -7.64 -46.73
CA LEU A 22 -20.95 -7.85 -45.66
C LEU A 22 -21.67 -7.51 -44.35
N PHE A 23 -22.14 -8.53 -43.61
CA PHE A 23 -22.37 -8.35 -42.19
C PHE A 23 -21.00 -8.09 -41.58
N ALA A 24 -20.70 -6.84 -41.27
CA ALA A 24 -19.66 -6.51 -40.32
C ALA A 24 -20.12 -7.08 -38.99
N THR A 25 -19.80 -8.34 -38.70
CA THR A 25 -19.77 -8.81 -37.32
C THR A 25 -18.68 -7.99 -36.67
N THR A 26 -19.08 -6.97 -35.91
CA THR A 26 -18.20 -6.34 -34.93
C THR A 26 -17.60 -7.47 -34.11
N ALA A 27 -16.32 -7.74 -34.32
CA ALA A 27 -15.60 -8.72 -33.52
C ALA A 27 -15.73 -8.25 -32.07
N SER A 28 -16.48 -9.04 -31.30
CA SER A 28 -16.76 -8.83 -29.89
C SER A 28 -15.45 -8.71 -29.11
N ALA A 29 -15.50 -7.83 -28.11
CA ALA A 29 -14.46 -7.44 -27.16
C ALA A 29 -13.25 -8.38 -27.08
N HIS A 30 -12.05 -7.80 -27.22
CA HIS A 30 -10.84 -8.43 -26.68
C HIS A 30 -11.10 -8.79 -25.22
N ASN A 31 -11.32 -10.07 -24.91
CA ASN A 31 -11.23 -10.58 -23.56
C ASN A 31 -9.85 -10.18 -23.03
N LYS A 32 -9.78 -9.17 -22.16
CA LYS A 32 -8.57 -8.90 -21.39
C LYS A 32 -8.43 -10.06 -20.42
N VAL A 33 -7.58 -11.01 -20.78
CA VAL A 33 -7.26 -12.16 -19.93
C VAL A 33 -6.35 -11.66 -18.82
N VAL A 34 -6.85 -11.70 -17.59
CA VAL A 34 -5.98 -11.64 -16.41
C VAL A 34 -5.29 -13.00 -16.35
N VAL A 35 -4.02 -13.04 -16.75
CA VAL A 35 -3.21 -14.26 -16.63
C VAL A 35 -2.72 -14.33 -15.19
N ILE A 36 -3.35 -15.19 -14.40
CA ILE A 36 -2.77 -15.65 -13.14
C ILE A 36 -1.97 -16.89 -13.52
N PRO A 37 -0.62 -16.84 -13.54
CA PRO A 37 0.18 -17.98 -13.96
C PRO A 37 -0.04 -19.13 -12.97
N MET A 38 -0.76 -20.15 -13.41
CA MET A 38 -0.91 -21.41 -12.69
C MET A 38 0.10 -22.39 -13.27
N SER A 39 1.05 -22.86 -12.45
CA SER A 39 1.96 -23.94 -12.85
C SER A 39 1.30 -25.29 -12.61
N GLY A 40 1.38 -26.21 -13.58
CA GLY A 40 1.00 -27.62 -13.40
C GLY A 40 0.06 -28.17 -14.47
N ASN A 41 -0.05 -29.50 -14.53
CA ASN A 41 -0.80 -30.23 -15.56
C ASN A 41 -2.29 -30.46 -15.19
N ASP A 42 -2.75 -29.89 -14.08
CA ASP A 42 -4.12 -30.01 -13.53
C ASP A 42 -4.65 -28.60 -13.21
N LEU A 43 -4.97 -27.85 -14.26
CA LEU A 43 -5.48 -26.48 -14.16
C LEU A 43 -6.91 -26.47 -13.62
N LYS A 44 -7.06 -26.57 -12.30
CA LYS A 44 -8.33 -26.34 -11.61
C LYS A 44 -8.66 -24.84 -11.63
N PRO A 45 -9.94 -24.44 -11.75
CA PRO A 45 -10.33 -23.05 -11.55
C PRO A 45 -9.75 -22.54 -10.23
N LEU A 46 -9.20 -21.33 -10.22
CA LEU A 46 -8.80 -20.70 -8.98
C LEU A 46 -10.05 -20.55 -8.11
N LYS A 47 -10.11 -21.33 -7.03
CA LYS A 47 -11.16 -21.22 -6.03
C LYS A 47 -10.88 -19.95 -5.22
N ASN A 48 -11.86 -19.06 -5.09
CA ASN A 48 -11.83 -17.85 -4.25
C ASN A 48 -10.96 -16.67 -4.74
N VAL A 49 -10.89 -16.46 -6.06
CA VAL A 49 -10.37 -15.19 -6.61
C VAL A 49 -11.55 -14.28 -6.94
N VAL A 50 -11.49 -13.04 -6.45
CA VAL A 50 -12.47 -11.98 -6.74
C VAL A 50 -11.75 -10.87 -7.49
N THR A 51 -12.32 -10.45 -8.62
CA THR A 51 -11.71 -9.40 -9.45
C THR A 51 -12.42 -8.06 -9.26
N VAL A 52 -11.63 -6.99 -9.15
CA VAL A 52 -12.12 -5.62 -9.04
C VAL A 52 -11.59 -4.79 -10.21
N ALA A 53 -12.47 -4.39 -11.12
CA ALA A 53 -12.10 -3.61 -12.28
C ALA A 53 -13.18 -2.59 -12.65
N LYS A 54 -12.77 -1.43 -13.18
CA LYS A 54 -13.71 -0.42 -13.69
C LYS A 54 -14.59 -0.93 -14.83
N ALA A 55 -14.13 -1.95 -15.54
CA ALA A 55 -14.91 -2.71 -16.51
C ALA A 55 -14.50 -4.19 -16.44
N ASN A 56 -15.49 -5.07 -16.55
CA ASN A 56 -15.30 -6.54 -16.68
C ASN A 56 -14.65 -7.25 -15.48
N GLY A 57 -14.69 -6.67 -14.29
CA GLY A 57 -14.40 -7.39 -13.04
C GLY A 57 -15.70 -7.87 -12.38
N ASP A 58 -15.60 -8.80 -11.43
CA ASP A 58 -16.74 -9.25 -10.62
C ASP A 58 -17.39 -8.08 -9.86
N TYR A 59 -16.55 -7.11 -9.45
CA TYR A 59 -16.95 -5.87 -8.82
C TYR A 59 -16.25 -4.66 -9.46
N SER A 60 -16.88 -3.49 -9.35
CA SER A 60 -16.28 -2.19 -9.73
C SER A 60 -15.78 -1.39 -8.53
N ASP A 61 -16.15 -1.81 -7.32
CA ASP A 61 -15.81 -1.20 -6.04
C ASP A 61 -15.11 -2.23 -5.12
N PRO A 62 -13.89 -1.95 -4.64
CA PRO A 62 -13.17 -2.86 -3.76
C PRO A 62 -13.86 -3.05 -2.40
N VAL A 63 -14.64 -2.08 -1.91
CA VAL A 63 -15.40 -2.23 -0.66
C VAL A 63 -16.52 -3.25 -0.83
N ALA A 64 -17.28 -3.16 -1.92
CA ALA A 64 -18.30 -4.15 -2.27
C ALA A 64 -17.71 -5.56 -2.45
N ALA A 65 -16.54 -5.67 -3.10
CA ALA A 65 -15.84 -6.93 -3.29
C ALA A 65 -15.44 -7.59 -1.96
N LEU A 66 -14.90 -6.81 -1.01
CA LEU A 66 -14.61 -7.35 0.32
C LEU A 66 -15.87 -7.77 1.04
N ASN A 67 -16.94 -6.97 0.97
CA ASN A 67 -18.18 -7.25 1.69
C ASN A 67 -18.87 -8.54 1.23
N SER A 68 -18.69 -8.94 -0.04
CA SER A 68 -19.28 -10.19 -0.54
C SER A 68 -18.63 -11.47 0.01
N ILE A 69 -17.39 -11.38 0.50
CA ILE A 69 -16.67 -12.52 1.07
C ILE A 69 -17.12 -12.73 2.53
N THR A 70 -17.89 -13.78 2.80
CA THR A 70 -18.48 -14.03 4.13
C THR A 70 -17.91 -15.24 4.88
N ASN A 71 -17.14 -16.09 4.20
CA ASN A 71 -16.66 -17.38 4.72
C ASN A 71 -15.13 -17.55 4.61
N ALA A 72 -14.39 -16.43 4.59
CA ALA A 72 -12.93 -16.47 4.59
C ALA A 72 -12.40 -17.13 5.88
N SER A 73 -11.44 -18.04 5.74
CA SER A 73 -10.81 -18.75 6.85
C SER A 73 -9.45 -19.30 6.43
N ALA A 74 -8.67 -19.83 7.37
CA ALA A 74 -7.39 -20.48 7.09
C ALA A 74 -7.47 -21.61 6.05
N VAL A 75 -8.63 -22.29 5.95
CA VAL A 75 -8.88 -23.38 4.99
C VAL A 75 -9.69 -22.94 3.77
N ASN A 76 -10.10 -21.67 3.73
CA ASN A 76 -10.85 -21.06 2.65
C ASN A 76 -10.35 -19.61 2.41
N PRO A 77 -9.07 -19.43 2.04
CA PRO A 77 -8.51 -18.11 1.78
C PRO A 77 -9.07 -17.52 0.49
N TYR A 78 -9.05 -16.18 0.40
CA TYR A 78 -9.44 -15.42 -0.78
C TYR A 78 -8.32 -14.52 -1.27
N LEU A 79 -8.29 -14.28 -2.57
CA LEU A 79 -7.47 -13.25 -3.19
C LEU A 79 -8.39 -12.27 -3.93
N ILE A 80 -8.29 -10.99 -3.59
CA ILE A 80 -8.88 -9.90 -4.36
C ILE A 80 -7.80 -9.33 -5.28
N VAL A 81 -8.04 -9.37 -6.59
CA VAL A 81 -7.15 -8.75 -7.59
C VAL A 81 -7.80 -7.47 -8.10
N ILE A 82 -7.12 -6.35 -7.89
CA ILE A 82 -7.57 -5.03 -8.31
C ILE A 82 -6.81 -4.62 -9.58
N ALA A 83 -7.55 -4.45 -10.66
CA ALA A 83 -7.02 -3.99 -11.94
C ALA A 83 -6.46 -2.55 -11.86
N PRO A 84 -5.78 -2.06 -12.91
CA PRO A 84 -5.39 -0.66 -12.99
C PRO A 84 -6.62 0.28 -12.93
N GLY A 85 -6.48 1.35 -12.17
CA GLY A 85 -7.50 2.39 -12.04
C GLY A 85 -7.47 3.11 -10.70
N VAL A 86 -8.31 4.14 -10.61
CA VAL A 86 -8.53 4.91 -9.37
C VAL A 86 -9.87 4.52 -8.76
N TYR A 87 -9.81 3.94 -7.57
CA TYR A 87 -10.96 3.44 -6.81
C TYR A 87 -11.19 4.35 -5.60
N THR A 88 -12.09 5.31 -5.76
CA THR A 88 -12.46 6.22 -4.67
C THR A 88 -13.40 5.54 -3.69
N VAL A 89 -13.04 5.53 -2.41
CA VAL A 89 -13.85 5.02 -1.31
C VAL A 89 -14.37 6.19 -0.45
N THR A 90 -15.62 6.10 -0.04
CA THR A 90 -16.28 7.10 0.83
C THR A 90 -16.31 6.66 2.29
N SER A 91 -16.02 5.38 2.55
CA SER A 91 -15.82 4.78 3.86
C SER A 91 -14.56 3.92 3.84
N ALA A 92 -14.07 3.54 5.02
CA ALA A 92 -12.90 2.69 5.14
C ALA A 92 -13.09 1.36 4.39
N LEU A 93 -12.11 0.97 3.59
CA LEU A 93 -11.95 -0.40 3.13
C LEU A 93 -11.41 -1.22 4.31
N VAL A 94 -12.28 -2.05 4.90
CA VAL A 94 -11.94 -2.87 6.07
C VAL A 94 -11.51 -4.25 5.63
N MET A 95 -10.21 -4.55 5.71
CA MET A 95 -9.65 -5.86 5.39
C MET A 95 -10.29 -6.98 6.24
N LYS A 96 -10.29 -8.20 5.70
CA LYS A 96 -10.83 -9.40 6.38
C LYS A 96 -9.71 -10.42 6.61
N PRO A 97 -9.75 -11.20 7.70
CA PRO A 97 -8.76 -12.26 7.88
C PRO A 97 -8.84 -13.26 6.72
N TRP A 98 -7.69 -13.74 6.27
CA TRP A 98 -7.55 -14.71 5.17
C TRP A 98 -8.02 -14.18 3.81
N VAL A 99 -8.05 -12.86 3.64
CA VAL A 99 -8.33 -12.19 2.37
C VAL A 99 -7.15 -11.30 2.01
N ASP A 100 -6.37 -11.73 1.03
CA ASP A 100 -5.28 -10.93 0.48
C ASP A 100 -5.81 -10.00 -0.63
N ILE A 101 -5.24 -8.80 -0.74
CA ILE A 101 -5.61 -7.79 -1.72
C ILE A 101 -4.36 -7.41 -2.51
N ALA A 102 -4.34 -7.71 -3.80
CA ALA A 102 -3.25 -7.40 -4.71
C ALA A 102 -3.71 -6.42 -5.79
N GLY A 103 -3.03 -5.30 -5.93
CA GLY A 103 -3.18 -4.41 -7.07
C GLY A 103 -2.34 -4.85 -8.27
N SER A 104 -2.41 -4.08 -9.35
CA SER A 104 -1.64 -4.32 -10.58
C SER A 104 -0.29 -3.60 -10.59
N GLY A 105 0.07 -2.90 -9.51
CA GLY A 105 1.27 -2.10 -9.35
C GLY A 105 1.00 -0.76 -8.65
N GLN A 106 2.00 -0.26 -7.92
CA GLN A 106 1.92 0.97 -7.13
C GLN A 106 1.54 2.20 -7.99
N ASP A 107 1.99 2.26 -9.23
CA ASP A 107 1.76 3.42 -10.12
C ASP A 107 0.48 3.31 -10.96
N VAL A 108 -0.29 2.22 -10.84
CA VAL A 108 -1.44 1.94 -11.71
C VAL A 108 -2.72 1.58 -10.96
N THR A 109 -2.64 1.07 -9.73
CA THR A 109 -3.81 0.77 -8.89
C THR A 109 -3.84 1.70 -7.69
N PHE A 110 -4.87 2.52 -7.58
CA PHE A 110 -5.03 3.52 -6.52
C PHE A 110 -6.33 3.30 -5.75
N ILE A 111 -6.25 3.19 -4.43
CA ILE A 111 -7.38 3.28 -3.51
C ILE A 111 -7.31 4.66 -2.86
N LYS A 112 -8.27 5.54 -3.17
CA LYS A 112 -8.27 6.93 -2.71
C LYS A 112 -9.46 7.22 -1.83
N GLY A 113 -9.33 8.07 -0.83
CA GLY A 113 -10.47 8.57 -0.08
C GLY A 113 -10.24 9.95 0.50
N ALA A 114 -11.33 10.61 0.86
CA ALA A 114 -11.32 11.81 1.69
C ALA A 114 -11.94 11.48 3.06
N VAL A 115 -11.46 10.40 3.68
CA VAL A 115 -12.02 9.86 4.92
C VAL A 115 -11.33 10.54 6.10
N SER A 116 -12.05 11.33 6.87
CA SER A 116 -11.50 12.04 8.03
C SER A 116 -12.57 12.29 9.07
N SER A 117 -12.15 12.34 10.33
CA SER A 117 -13.01 12.70 11.45
C SER A 117 -12.23 13.49 12.52
N ASN A 118 -12.88 13.75 13.65
CA ASN A 118 -12.25 14.33 14.83
C ASN A 118 -11.68 13.28 15.79
N SER A 119 -11.75 11.99 15.41
CA SER A 119 -11.23 10.88 16.18
C SER A 119 -10.04 10.23 15.46
N ARG A 120 -9.01 9.89 16.22
CA ARG A 120 -7.82 9.19 15.74
C ARG A 120 -8.04 7.68 15.74
N ASP A 121 -8.99 7.22 14.94
CA ASP A 121 -9.40 5.82 14.81
C ASP A 121 -9.79 5.46 13.36
N ALA A 122 -10.41 4.30 13.16
CA ALA A 122 -10.81 3.78 11.85
C ALA A 122 -11.77 4.71 11.07
N THR A 123 -12.49 5.61 11.74
CA THR A 123 -13.37 6.59 11.08
C THR A 123 -12.62 7.67 10.30
N SER A 124 -11.31 7.78 10.53
CA SER A 124 -10.40 8.67 9.78
C SER A 124 -9.53 7.92 8.77
N ALA A 125 -9.78 6.62 8.53
CA ALA A 125 -8.92 5.75 7.75
C ALA A 125 -9.49 5.39 6.37
N VAL A 126 -8.64 5.38 5.33
CA VAL A 126 -9.02 4.84 4.00
C VAL A 126 -8.98 3.32 3.99
N VAL A 127 -7.97 2.71 4.62
CA VAL A 127 -7.85 1.26 4.80
C VAL A 127 -7.74 0.93 6.29
N SER A 128 -8.49 -0.07 6.74
CA SER A 128 -8.30 -0.69 8.05
C SER A 128 -7.75 -2.09 7.88
N GLY A 129 -6.55 -2.34 8.42
CA GLY A 129 -5.85 -3.61 8.25
C GLY A 129 -6.31 -4.70 9.22
N MET A 130 -6.04 -5.95 8.85
CA MET A 130 -6.53 -7.13 9.56
C MET A 130 -5.45 -8.22 9.69
N ASN A 131 -5.54 -9.03 10.73
CA ASN A 131 -4.66 -10.19 10.92
C ASN A 131 -4.85 -11.21 9.81
N ALA A 132 -3.77 -11.93 9.46
CA ALA A 132 -3.78 -12.95 8.40
C ALA A 132 -4.27 -12.42 7.05
N ALA A 133 -3.93 -11.17 6.72
CA ALA A 133 -4.27 -10.53 5.45
C ALA A 133 -3.07 -9.74 4.93
N GLU A 134 -2.91 -9.72 3.61
CA GLU A 134 -1.91 -8.92 2.90
C GLU A 134 -2.55 -7.81 2.05
N LEU A 135 -1.92 -6.64 2.03
CA LEU A 135 -2.17 -5.59 1.05
C LEU A 135 -0.89 -5.41 0.21
N SER A 136 -1.00 -5.54 -1.11
CA SER A 136 0.16 -5.47 -1.98
C SER A 136 -0.07 -4.81 -3.34
N ASP A 137 1.01 -4.30 -3.93
CA ASP A 137 1.09 -3.82 -5.31
C ASP A 137 0.09 -2.70 -5.66
N LEU A 138 -0.09 -1.73 -4.76
CA LEU A 138 -1.01 -0.61 -4.98
C LEU A 138 -0.63 0.65 -4.19
N THR A 139 -1.32 1.73 -4.48
CA THR A 139 -1.25 3.00 -3.75
C THR A 139 -2.52 3.24 -2.93
N VAL A 140 -2.36 3.67 -1.68
CA VAL A 140 -3.43 4.18 -0.80
C VAL A 140 -3.23 5.67 -0.55
N GLU A 141 -4.25 6.47 -0.80
CA GLU A 141 -4.20 7.93 -0.61
C GLU A 141 -5.39 8.40 0.23
N ASN A 142 -5.12 9.15 1.30
CA ASN A 142 -6.13 9.87 2.06
C ASN A 142 -5.87 11.38 2.02
N THR A 143 -6.89 12.14 1.59
CA THR A 143 -6.87 13.60 1.53
C THR A 143 -7.97 14.22 2.40
N GLY A 144 -8.46 13.50 3.41
CA GLY A 144 -9.53 13.96 4.29
C GLY A 144 -9.14 15.23 5.06
N GLY A 145 -10.04 16.21 5.10
CA GLY A 145 -9.76 17.59 5.55
C GLY A 145 -10.09 17.91 7.02
N SER A 146 -10.52 16.93 7.82
CA SER A 146 -10.91 17.16 9.23
C SER A 146 -9.67 17.17 10.16
N THR A 147 -9.83 16.83 11.44
CA THR A 147 -8.69 16.83 12.38
C THR A 147 -7.68 15.73 12.05
N TYR A 148 -8.15 14.52 11.74
CA TYR A 148 -7.31 13.36 11.47
C TYR A 148 -7.55 12.82 10.06
N SER A 149 -6.46 12.58 9.32
CA SER A 149 -6.45 11.90 8.03
C SER A 149 -5.46 10.74 8.10
N ILE A 150 -5.95 9.51 7.96
CA ILE A 150 -5.17 8.29 8.12
C ILE A 150 -5.27 7.47 6.83
N ALA A 151 -4.17 7.13 6.18
CA ALA A 151 -4.26 6.30 4.98
C ALA A 151 -4.48 4.83 5.35
N ILE A 152 -3.63 4.25 6.21
CA ILE A 152 -3.79 2.89 6.73
C ILE A 152 -3.82 2.90 8.25
N PHE A 153 -4.86 2.29 8.83
CA PHE A 153 -5.02 2.14 10.29
C PHE A 153 -5.03 0.66 10.70
N ASN A 154 -4.20 0.32 11.69
CA ASN A 154 -4.14 -1.00 12.30
C ASN A 154 -4.39 -0.86 13.80
N SER A 155 -5.38 -1.57 14.34
CA SER A 155 -5.71 -1.56 15.76
C SER A 155 -5.98 -2.97 16.24
N TYR A 156 -5.16 -3.50 17.15
CA TYR A 156 -5.15 -4.92 17.51
C TYR A 156 -4.91 -5.87 16.33
N THR A 157 -4.32 -5.37 15.24
CA THR A 157 -4.13 -6.10 13.98
C THR A 157 -2.73 -5.93 13.42
N SER A 158 -2.23 -6.96 12.75
CA SER A 158 -0.87 -7.04 12.22
C SER A 158 -0.90 -7.58 10.78
N PRO A 159 -1.40 -6.80 9.80
CA PRO A 159 -1.38 -7.22 8.39
C PRO A 159 0.04 -7.28 7.83
N ARG A 160 0.16 -7.86 6.63
CA ARG A 160 1.37 -7.78 5.81
C ARG A 160 1.19 -6.69 4.76
N LEU A 161 2.13 -5.75 4.67
CA LEU A 161 2.14 -4.68 3.67
C LEU A 161 3.37 -4.85 2.78
N MET A 162 3.17 -5.08 1.49
CA MET A 162 4.23 -5.42 0.55
C MET A 162 4.13 -4.61 -0.74
N ARG A 163 5.14 -3.82 -1.10
CA ARG A 163 5.10 -2.96 -2.30
C ARG A 163 3.85 -2.07 -2.34
N VAL A 164 3.64 -1.35 -1.24
CA VAL A 164 2.53 -0.41 -1.09
C VAL A 164 3.07 1.00 -0.97
N THR A 165 2.48 1.92 -1.73
CA THR A 165 2.68 3.36 -1.55
C THR A 165 1.52 3.94 -0.76
N VAL A 166 1.80 4.75 0.25
CA VAL A 166 0.82 5.28 1.18
C VAL A 166 1.02 6.78 1.31
N THR A 167 -0.04 7.56 1.18
CA THR A 167 0.02 9.03 1.35
C THR A 167 -1.17 9.53 2.16
N ALA A 168 -0.90 10.33 3.20
CA ALA A 168 -1.92 11.02 3.98
C ALA A 168 -1.69 12.53 4.00
N ALA A 169 -2.74 13.29 3.70
CA ALA A 169 -2.75 14.75 3.71
C ALA A 169 -4.15 15.29 4.00
N GLY A 170 -4.28 16.62 4.02
CA GLY A 170 -5.55 17.34 4.15
C GLY A 170 -5.94 17.61 5.60
N GLY A 171 -5.61 16.73 6.53
CA GLY A 171 -5.96 16.87 7.93
C GLY A 171 -5.02 17.80 8.70
N ALA A 172 -5.46 18.25 9.88
CA ALA A 172 -4.58 18.92 10.83
C ALA A 172 -3.47 17.97 11.33
N SER A 173 -3.78 16.69 11.49
CA SER A 173 -2.82 15.62 11.74
C SER A 173 -2.95 14.50 10.72
N ASN A 174 -1.86 14.17 10.04
CA ASN A 174 -1.82 13.21 8.94
C ASN A 174 -0.97 11.99 9.30
N TYR A 175 -1.49 10.80 9.01
CA TYR A 175 -0.86 9.52 9.33
C TYR A 175 -0.83 8.66 8.07
N GLY A 176 0.37 8.37 7.54
CA GLY A 176 0.50 7.41 6.45
C GLY A 176 0.03 6.04 6.95
N ILE A 177 0.78 5.46 7.88
CA ILE A 177 0.45 4.18 8.52
C ILE A 177 0.40 4.39 10.03
N TYR A 178 -0.75 4.12 10.64
CA TYR A 178 -0.94 4.20 12.09
C TYR A 178 -1.18 2.82 12.68
N ASN A 179 -0.23 2.36 13.49
CA ASN A 179 -0.27 1.11 14.23
C ASN A 179 -0.53 1.41 15.71
N TYR A 180 -1.67 0.96 16.20
CA TYR A 180 -2.15 1.26 17.54
C TYR A 180 -2.53 -0.03 18.27
N LEU A 181 -2.29 -0.08 19.58
CA LEU A 181 -2.72 -1.17 20.47
C LEU A 181 -2.29 -2.56 19.99
N SER A 182 -1.06 -2.95 20.33
CA SER A 182 -0.48 -4.26 20.01
C SER A 182 -0.54 -4.63 18.52
N SER A 183 -0.34 -3.63 17.65
CA SER A 183 -0.34 -3.81 16.20
C SER A 183 1.09 -3.87 15.67
N SER A 184 1.51 -5.02 15.15
CA SER A 184 2.89 -5.26 14.71
C SER A 184 2.93 -5.77 13.26
N PRO A 185 2.44 -4.98 12.28
CA PRO A 185 2.48 -5.40 10.88
C PRO A 185 3.90 -5.61 10.38
N THR A 186 4.02 -6.42 9.34
CA THR A 186 5.26 -6.54 8.55
C THR A 186 5.17 -5.60 7.35
N MET A 187 6.13 -4.71 7.20
CA MET A 187 6.22 -3.74 6.12
C MET A 187 7.47 -3.99 5.29
N THR A 188 7.30 -4.33 4.01
CA THR A 188 8.41 -4.59 3.09
C THR A 188 8.22 -3.82 1.79
N GLN A 189 9.24 -3.06 1.38
CA GLN A 189 9.15 -2.23 0.16
C GLN A 189 7.97 -1.25 0.20
N VAL A 190 7.72 -0.68 1.38
CA VAL A 190 6.64 0.29 1.59
C VAL A 190 7.18 1.70 1.47
N THR A 191 6.47 2.57 0.75
CA THR A 191 6.71 4.01 0.76
C THR A 191 5.55 4.67 1.48
N ALA A 192 5.79 5.25 2.66
CA ALA A 192 4.80 5.94 3.45
C ALA A 192 5.13 7.44 3.51
N ALA A 193 4.14 8.28 3.19
CA ALA A 193 4.25 9.72 3.22
C ALA A 193 3.10 10.35 4.00
N ALA A 194 3.40 11.42 4.74
CA ALA A 194 2.38 12.24 5.39
C ALA A 194 2.74 13.72 5.29
N GLY A 195 1.77 14.60 5.00
CA GLY A 195 2.11 16.01 4.92
C GLY A 195 1.00 17.04 4.83
N GLY A 196 1.44 18.30 4.87
CA GLY A 196 0.60 19.50 4.75
C GLY A 196 -0.05 19.98 6.05
N GLY A 197 -0.25 19.11 7.03
CA GLY A 197 -0.87 19.44 8.32
C GLY A 197 0.09 20.02 9.36
N ILE A 198 -0.45 20.25 10.57
CA ILE A 198 0.28 20.67 11.77
C ILE A 198 1.16 19.52 12.28
N ASN A 199 0.65 18.28 12.28
CA ASN A 199 1.43 17.11 12.67
C ASN A 199 1.40 16.06 11.57
N ASN A 200 2.55 15.61 11.11
CA ASN A 200 2.62 14.64 10.02
C ASN A 200 3.49 13.45 10.45
N TYR A 201 2.94 12.26 10.32
CA TYR A 201 3.58 11.01 10.71
C TYR A 201 3.53 10.05 9.52
N ALA A 202 4.65 9.77 8.88
CA ALA A 202 4.65 8.78 7.81
C ALA A 202 4.31 7.40 8.37
N ILE A 203 4.96 7.00 9.48
CA ILE A 203 4.63 5.79 10.24
C ILE A 203 4.56 6.13 11.72
N TYR A 204 3.44 5.79 12.36
CA TYR A 204 3.21 5.99 13.78
C TYR A 204 2.94 4.64 14.46
N ASN A 205 3.72 4.31 15.50
CA ASN A 205 3.58 3.11 16.31
C ASN A 205 3.32 3.48 17.77
N ALA A 206 2.17 3.07 18.32
CA ALA A 206 1.82 3.31 19.72
C ALA A 206 1.30 2.07 20.44
N SER A 207 1.54 2.06 21.75
CA SER A 207 0.93 1.15 22.72
C SER A 207 1.24 -0.30 22.38
N PHE A 208 2.50 -0.70 22.62
CA PHE A 208 3.02 -2.04 22.37
C PHE A 208 3.03 -2.46 20.88
N SER A 209 3.02 -1.50 19.97
CA SER A 209 3.04 -1.76 18.52
C SER A 209 4.47 -1.84 18.01
N SER A 210 4.92 -3.04 17.63
CA SER A 210 6.34 -3.30 17.32
C SER A 210 6.51 -3.89 15.91
N PRO A 211 6.20 -3.13 14.85
CA PRO A 211 6.28 -3.64 13.48
C PRO A 211 7.71 -3.99 13.07
N MET A 212 7.80 -4.83 12.04
CA MET A 212 9.03 -5.09 11.30
C MET A 212 9.02 -4.29 10.00
N MET A 213 9.98 -3.39 9.83
CA MET A 213 10.14 -2.53 8.65
C MET A 213 11.43 -2.90 7.92
N THR A 214 11.30 -3.25 6.64
CA THR A 214 12.43 -3.61 5.78
C THR A 214 12.31 -2.95 4.42
N GLN A 215 13.33 -2.22 3.97
CA GLN A 215 13.27 -1.47 2.70
C GLN A 215 12.09 -0.49 2.68
N VAL A 216 11.92 0.27 3.76
CA VAL A 216 10.82 1.23 3.89
C VAL A 216 11.34 2.64 3.66
N THR A 217 10.59 3.46 2.93
CA THR A 217 10.79 4.91 2.88
C THR A 217 9.66 5.58 3.64
N ALA A 218 9.98 6.35 4.68
CA ALA A 218 9.02 7.03 5.53
C ALA A 218 9.32 8.53 5.53
N THR A 219 8.48 9.33 4.86
CA THR A 219 8.70 10.76 4.66
C THR A 219 7.57 11.60 5.24
N ALA A 220 7.88 12.47 6.18
CA ALA A 220 6.93 13.43 6.71
C ALA A 220 7.34 14.88 6.38
N SER A 221 6.41 15.67 5.87
CA SER A 221 6.71 17.07 5.52
C SER A 221 5.50 17.99 5.63
N GLY A 222 5.68 19.23 6.10
CA GLY A 222 4.57 20.18 6.19
C GLY A 222 4.67 21.11 7.38
N GLY A 223 3.61 21.87 7.65
CA GLY A 223 3.69 23.17 8.35
C GLY A 223 4.18 23.16 9.81
N GLY A 224 3.99 22.08 10.57
CA GLY A 224 4.34 22.02 12.00
C GLY A 224 5.42 21.00 12.33
N SER A 225 5.05 19.92 13.04
CA SER A 225 5.95 18.84 13.41
C SER A 225 5.83 17.66 12.44
N ASN A 226 6.96 17.07 12.09
CA ASN A 226 7.06 15.99 11.11
C ASN A 226 7.92 14.84 11.65
N TYR A 227 7.45 13.62 11.43
CA TYR A 227 8.13 12.41 11.90
C TYR A 227 8.10 11.33 10.82
N GLY A 228 9.28 10.90 10.37
CA GLY A 228 9.39 9.76 9.45
C GLY A 228 8.83 8.51 10.13
N VAL A 229 9.42 8.12 11.26
CA VAL A 229 8.91 7.05 12.12
C VAL A 229 8.77 7.55 13.55
N PHE A 230 7.57 7.43 14.12
CA PHE A 230 7.26 7.85 15.48
C PHE A 230 6.87 6.65 16.35
N ASN A 231 7.61 6.39 17.41
CA ASN A 231 7.43 5.24 18.31
C ASN A 231 7.18 5.72 19.74
N LEU A 232 6.07 5.28 20.33
CA LEU A 232 5.61 5.73 21.64
C LEU A 232 4.97 4.57 22.44
N ASN A 233 4.96 4.67 23.77
CA ASN A 233 4.28 3.74 24.70
C ASN A 233 4.68 2.28 24.46
N HIS A 234 5.90 1.92 24.87
CA HIS A 234 6.46 0.56 24.82
C HIS A 234 6.57 -0.06 23.41
N SER A 235 6.59 0.77 22.36
CA SER A 235 6.71 0.31 20.97
C SER A 235 8.17 0.05 20.59
N SER A 236 8.51 -1.18 20.20
CA SER A 236 9.90 -1.63 19.97
C SER A 236 10.11 -2.20 18.55
N PRO A 237 9.92 -1.38 17.50
CA PRO A 237 10.01 -1.86 16.12
C PRO A 237 11.41 -2.36 15.75
N ARG A 238 11.46 -3.15 14.67
CA ARG A 238 12.69 -3.45 13.92
C ARG A 238 12.73 -2.59 12.66
N ILE A 239 13.77 -1.77 12.52
CA ILE A 239 13.94 -0.78 11.45
C ILE A 239 15.21 -1.15 10.69
N MET A 240 15.08 -1.80 9.53
CA MET A 240 16.21 -2.25 8.73
C MET A 240 16.13 -1.76 7.29
N MET A 241 17.22 -1.20 6.75
CA MET A 241 17.22 -0.64 5.38
C MET A 241 16.09 0.38 5.19
N VAL A 242 15.89 1.25 6.19
CA VAL A 242 14.83 2.26 6.16
C VAL A 242 15.43 3.62 5.88
N THR A 243 14.77 4.39 5.02
CA THR A 243 14.98 5.84 4.92
C THR A 243 13.87 6.54 5.67
N ALA A 244 14.20 7.31 6.71
CA ALA A 244 13.25 8.09 7.48
C ALA A 244 13.61 9.57 7.39
N ASP A 245 12.77 10.37 6.75
CA ASP A 245 13.02 11.80 6.46
C ASP A 245 11.88 12.66 7.01
N ALA A 246 12.22 13.67 7.81
CA ALA A 246 11.30 14.70 8.28
C ALA A 246 11.80 16.11 7.95
N ASN A 247 11.00 16.89 7.22
CA ASN A 247 11.42 18.22 6.75
C ASN A 247 10.27 19.22 6.58
N GLY A 248 10.61 20.48 6.30
CA GLY A 248 9.64 21.51 5.90
C GLY A 248 8.75 22.06 7.01
N GLY A 249 8.91 21.59 8.26
CA GLY A 249 8.13 22.03 9.41
C GLY A 249 8.77 23.09 10.26
N THR A 250 7.93 23.93 10.88
CA THR A 250 8.33 24.96 11.83
C THR A 250 8.57 24.41 13.25
N GLY A 251 8.11 23.19 13.54
CA GLY A 251 8.24 22.53 14.84
C GLY A 251 9.31 21.43 14.84
N ASN A 252 9.00 20.32 15.52
CA ASN A 252 9.88 19.17 15.64
C ASN A 252 9.93 18.38 14.34
N ASN A 253 11.11 18.16 13.79
CA ASN A 253 11.33 17.38 12.57
C ASN A 253 12.37 16.30 12.84
N TYR A 254 11.90 15.07 13.05
CA TYR A 254 12.75 13.92 13.35
C TYR A 254 12.58 12.81 12.33
N GLY A 255 13.69 12.30 11.79
CA GLY A 255 13.65 11.10 10.96
C GLY A 255 13.02 9.95 11.73
N VAL A 256 13.55 9.66 12.92
CA VAL A 256 12.97 8.71 13.88
C VAL A 256 12.79 9.38 15.24
N TYR A 257 11.67 9.11 15.90
CA TYR A 257 11.40 9.57 17.26
C TYR A 257 11.02 8.39 18.14
N ASN A 258 11.86 8.10 19.14
CA ASN A 258 11.63 7.01 20.09
C ASN A 258 11.40 7.59 21.49
N TRP A 259 10.21 7.39 22.04
CA TRP A 259 9.87 7.88 23.38
C TRP A 259 9.20 6.81 24.23
N ASP A 260 9.98 6.21 25.13
CA ASP A 260 9.58 5.40 26.29
C ASP A 260 10.85 4.77 26.89
N THR A 261 11.14 4.96 28.18
CA THR A 261 12.37 4.46 28.82
C THR A 261 12.50 2.93 28.82
N THR A 262 11.40 2.20 28.61
CA THR A 262 11.39 0.73 28.62
C THR A 262 11.27 0.10 27.23
N ALA A 263 11.09 0.90 26.18
CA ALA A 263 11.10 0.38 24.81
C ALA A 263 12.53 -0.01 24.38
N ALA A 264 12.62 -0.89 23.38
CA ALA A 264 13.88 -1.28 22.78
C ALA A 264 13.81 -1.34 21.23
N PRO A 265 13.58 -0.20 20.55
CA PRO A 265 13.69 -0.12 19.09
C PRO A 265 15.09 -0.54 18.63
N PHE A 266 15.16 -1.30 17.54
CA PHE A 266 16.43 -1.68 16.92
C PHE A 266 16.49 -1.18 15.49
N ILE A 267 17.49 -0.34 15.22
CA ILE A 267 17.68 0.36 13.95
C ILE A 267 19.00 -0.11 13.36
N GLU A 268 18.97 -0.59 12.11
CA GLU A 268 20.16 -1.05 11.42
C GLU A 268 20.17 -0.71 9.93
N ASN A 269 21.36 -0.48 9.38
CA ASN A 269 21.56 -0.29 7.93
C ASN A 269 20.62 0.76 7.32
N SER A 270 20.36 1.84 8.04
CA SER A 270 19.30 2.79 7.72
C SER A 270 19.85 4.19 7.46
N PHE A 271 19.00 5.06 6.93
CA PHE A 271 19.28 6.49 6.73
C PHE A 271 18.22 7.33 7.42
N LEU A 272 18.63 8.10 8.42
CA LEU A 272 17.73 8.93 9.23
C LEU A 272 18.08 10.40 9.01
N LYS A 273 17.07 11.22 8.72
CA LYS A 273 17.25 12.65 8.48
C LYS A 273 16.10 13.45 9.08
N GLY A 274 16.43 14.51 9.78
CA GLY A 274 15.45 15.49 10.24
C GLY A 274 16.07 16.87 10.43
N THR A 275 15.30 17.93 10.17
CA THR A 275 15.80 19.31 10.37
C THR A 275 15.94 19.70 11.85
N THR A 276 15.33 18.94 12.78
CA THR A 276 15.62 19.05 14.22
C THR A 276 16.72 18.07 14.61
N ALA A 277 16.56 16.79 14.28
CA ALA A 277 17.62 15.79 14.37
C ALA A 277 17.28 14.59 13.48
N GLY A 278 18.29 13.80 13.08
CA GLY A 278 18.06 12.53 12.40
C GLY A 278 17.26 11.57 13.28
N ILE A 279 17.55 11.56 14.59
CA ILE A 279 16.82 10.76 15.56
C ILE A 279 16.71 11.43 16.94
N PHE A 280 15.55 11.27 17.57
CA PHE A 280 15.34 11.51 18.99
C PHE A 280 15.32 10.19 19.76
N ILE A 281 16.03 10.14 20.88
CA ILE A 281 16.14 8.96 21.74
C ILE A 281 15.82 9.32 23.19
N GLY A 282 14.62 8.95 23.62
CA GLY A 282 14.19 8.96 25.03
C GLY A 282 13.93 7.55 25.55
N SER A 283 14.59 6.56 24.98
CA SER A 283 14.38 5.14 25.23
C SER A 283 15.71 4.42 25.40
N ASP A 284 16.01 4.02 26.64
CA ASP A 284 17.30 3.45 27.05
C ASP A 284 17.64 2.14 26.33
N GLY A 285 16.63 1.42 25.83
CA GLY A 285 16.81 0.19 25.06
C GLY A 285 17.06 0.41 23.56
N THR A 286 17.10 1.66 23.07
CA THR A 286 17.33 1.94 21.65
C THR A 286 18.73 1.50 21.25
N ARG A 287 18.83 0.76 20.15
CA ARG A 287 20.10 0.29 19.59
C ARG A 287 20.19 0.68 18.12
N ILE A 288 21.33 1.24 17.72
CA ILE A 288 21.56 1.76 16.36
C ILE A 288 22.85 1.16 15.80
N VAL A 289 22.76 0.56 14.62
CA VAL A 289 23.89 -0.11 13.97
C VAL A 289 24.03 0.32 12.51
N ASN A 290 25.25 0.64 12.07
CA ASN A 290 25.57 0.92 10.66
C ASN A 290 24.56 1.86 9.97
N THR A 291 24.26 3.00 10.61
CA THR A 291 23.16 3.88 10.20
C THR A 291 23.68 5.28 9.97
N ARG A 292 23.32 5.86 8.83
CA ARG A 292 23.62 7.27 8.54
C ARG A 292 22.58 8.15 9.24
N ILE A 293 23.03 9.16 9.97
CA ILE A 293 22.20 10.07 10.75
C ILE A 293 22.54 11.52 10.37
N ASP A 294 21.70 12.11 9.53
CA ASP A 294 21.83 13.51 9.12
C ASP A 294 20.99 14.39 10.05
N GLY A 295 21.60 15.45 10.59
CA GLY A 295 20.99 16.32 11.60
C GLY A 295 21.31 15.94 13.04
N GLY A 296 22.08 14.87 13.26
CA GLY A 296 22.55 14.46 14.60
C GLY A 296 21.53 13.67 15.42
N VAL A 297 21.87 13.47 16.70
CA VAL A 297 21.12 12.69 17.68
C VAL A 297 20.69 13.60 18.84
N SER A 298 19.41 13.56 19.19
CA SER A 298 18.89 14.14 20.44
C SER A 298 18.71 13.02 21.47
N ASP A 299 19.74 12.75 22.28
CA ASP A 299 19.77 11.63 23.24
C ASP A 299 19.55 12.09 24.69
N PHE A 300 18.62 11.42 25.38
CA PHE A 300 18.36 11.56 26.82
C PHE A 300 18.43 10.22 27.58
N GLY A 301 18.77 9.10 26.92
CA GLY A 301 18.57 7.71 27.39
C GLY A 301 19.81 6.79 27.36
N GLY A 302 21.01 7.24 26.99
CA GLY A 302 22.23 6.40 27.10
C GLY A 302 22.27 5.24 26.09
N THR A 303 21.92 5.55 24.85
CA THR A 303 21.79 4.61 23.71
C THR A 303 23.09 3.87 23.39
N GLN A 304 22.96 2.67 22.82
CA GLN A 304 24.09 1.97 22.20
C GLN A 304 24.13 2.21 20.68
N CYS A 305 25.12 2.97 20.22
CA CYS A 305 25.38 3.21 18.80
C CYS A 305 26.67 2.52 18.35
N LEU A 306 26.60 1.79 17.23
CA LEU A 306 27.74 1.11 16.61
C LEU A 306 27.80 1.42 15.12
N GLY A 307 28.82 2.15 14.67
CA GLY A 307 28.96 2.52 13.26
C GLY A 307 27.89 3.49 12.78
N ALA A 308 27.45 4.42 13.64
CA ALA A 308 26.63 5.55 13.21
C ALA A 308 27.53 6.68 12.66
N TYR A 309 27.10 7.32 11.57
CA TYR A 309 27.87 8.36 10.89
C TYR A 309 26.99 9.43 10.25
N ASP A 310 27.52 10.63 10.02
CA ASP A 310 26.78 11.73 9.37
C ASP A 310 27.01 11.80 7.85
N GLN A 311 26.46 12.83 7.23
CA GLN A 311 26.61 13.12 5.79
C GLN A 311 28.05 13.26 5.29
N ASP A 312 28.97 13.62 6.19
CA ASP A 312 30.39 13.86 5.91
C ASP A 312 31.25 12.65 6.33
N LEU A 313 30.60 11.52 6.69
CA LEU A 313 31.21 10.28 7.19
C LEU A 313 31.92 10.43 8.55
N ASN A 314 31.60 11.48 9.32
CA ASN A 314 32.10 11.58 10.69
C ASN A 314 31.31 10.64 11.59
N ILE A 315 31.98 10.10 12.61
CA ILE A 315 31.34 9.26 13.62
C ILE A 315 30.29 10.08 14.37
N VAL A 316 29.08 9.55 14.47
CA VAL A 316 28.01 10.07 15.30
C VAL A 316 27.91 9.23 16.55
N ASN A 317 28.11 9.84 17.71
CA ASN A 317 27.99 9.16 18.99
C ASN A 317 26.58 9.29 19.57
N CYS A 318 26.22 8.24 20.28
CA CYS A 318 25.19 8.17 21.30
C CYS A 318 25.92 7.56 22.53
#